data_AF-Q9AA87-F1
#
_entry.id   AF-Q9AA87-F1
#
_cell.length_a   1.000
_cell.length_b   1.000
_cell.length_c   1.000
_cell.angle_alpha   90.00
_cell.angle_beta   90.00
_cell.angle_gamma   90.00
#
_symmetry.space_group_name_H-M   'P 1'
#
loop_
_entity.id
_entity.type
_entity.pdbx_description
1 polymer ?
#
loop_
_entity_poly.entity_id
_entity_poly.type
_entity_poly.pdbx_seq_one_letter_code
_entity_poly.pdbx_strand_id
1 'polypeptide(L)'
;MLGPGGLPPLAIPLARRRARPSTPEERPLTLLNARQLRAEIARLTTALHEEARKPTPDRGLMRLWDLRRERLKEQLWSQETNATAARWR
;
A
#
# COMPACT_ATOMS: atom_id res chain seq x y z
N MET A 1 -10.70 -44.24 57.28
CA MET A 1 -11.46 -43.54 56.22
C MET A 1 -11.49 -42.06 56.57
N LEU A 2 -10.45 -41.31 56.20
CA LEU A 2 -10.38 -39.85 56.37
C LEU A 2 -10.36 -39.23 54.96
N GLY A 3 -11.34 -38.37 54.69
CA GLY A 3 -11.45 -37.62 53.44
C GLY A 3 -10.33 -36.59 53.27
N PRO A 4 -10.01 -36.20 52.02
CA PRO A 4 -8.80 -35.46 51.73
C PRO A 4 -8.95 -33.95 51.93
N GLY A 5 -7.88 -33.34 52.44
CA GLY A 5 -7.29 -32.10 51.92
C GLY A 5 -8.17 -30.85 51.84
N GLY A 6 -8.28 -30.11 52.94
CA GLY A 6 -8.59 -28.69 52.90
C GLY A 6 -7.31 -27.87 52.65
N LEU A 7 -7.13 -27.39 51.42
CA LEU A 7 -6.18 -26.33 51.05
C LEU A 7 -6.98 -25.16 50.43
N PRO A 8 -6.65 -23.89 50.77
CA PRO A 8 -7.40 -22.73 50.28
C PRO A 8 -7.12 -22.43 48.79
N PRO A 9 -8.03 -21.73 48.09
CA PRO A 9 -7.82 -21.39 46.68
C PRO A 9 -6.69 -20.37 46.55
N LEU A 10 -5.58 -20.80 45.94
CA LEU A 10 -4.57 -19.91 45.40
C LEU A 10 -5.20 -19.10 44.26
N ALA A 11 -5.31 -17.80 44.46
CA ALA A 11 -5.64 -16.83 43.43
C ALA A 11 -4.72 -17.03 42.22
N ILE A 12 -5.29 -17.45 41.09
CA ILE A 12 -4.60 -17.48 39.80
C ILE A 12 -4.44 -16.01 39.38
N PRO A 13 -3.22 -15.45 39.32
CA PRO A 13 -3.06 -14.14 38.72
C PRO A 13 -3.38 -14.29 37.23
N LEU A 14 -4.36 -13.50 36.79
CA LEU A 14 -4.79 -13.31 35.41
C LEU A 14 -3.55 -13.19 34.51
N ALA A 15 -3.18 -14.31 33.88
CA ALA A 15 -2.08 -14.37 32.95
C ALA A 15 -2.40 -13.41 31.81
N ARG A 16 -1.75 -12.25 31.88
CA ARG A 16 -1.66 -11.19 30.89
C ARG A 16 -1.62 -11.85 29.52
N ARG A 17 -2.77 -11.89 28.82
CA ARG A 17 -2.83 -12.24 27.41
C ARG A 17 -1.90 -11.26 26.70
N ARG A 18 -0.66 -11.71 26.44
CA ARG A 18 0.21 -11.08 25.45
C ARG A 18 -0.58 -11.17 24.16
N ALA A 19 -1.26 -10.09 23.82
CA ALA A 19 -1.67 -9.82 22.46
C ALA A 19 -0.39 -10.00 21.63
N ARG A 20 -0.37 -11.08 20.85
CA ARG A 20 0.67 -11.37 19.89
C ARG A 20 0.73 -10.14 18.99
N PRO A 21 1.86 -9.42 18.89
CA PRO A 21 1.94 -8.33 17.92
C PRO A 21 1.75 -8.95 16.54
N SER A 22 0.68 -8.56 15.86
CA SER A 22 0.47 -8.89 14.47
C SER A 22 1.71 -8.45 13.69
N THR A 23 2.17 -9.35 12.83
CA THR A 23 3.37 -9.32 12.00
C THR A 23 3.50 -8.03 11.17
N PRO A 24 4.73 -7.71 10.71
CA PRO A 24 5.08 -6.36 10.28
C PRO A 24 4.40 -6.01 8.96
N GLU A 25 3.82 -4.82 8.92
CA GLU A 25 3.71 -4.00 7.72
C GLU A 25 3.27 -4.74 6.45
N GLU A 26 2.01 -5.19 6.42
CA GLU A 26 1.22 -4.90 5.22
C GLU A 26 1.06 -3.37 5.19
N ARG A 27 2.10 -2.67 4.72
CA ARG A 27 1.87 -1.34 4.15
C ARG A 27 0.78 -1.57 3.13
N PRO A 28 -0.40 -0.94 3.23
CA PRO A 28 -1.29 -0.96 2.09
C PRO A 28 -0.44 -0.43 0.94
N LEU A 29 -0.20 -1.27 -0.07
CA LEU A 29 0.20 -0.81 -1.40
C LEU A 29 -0.78 0.31 -1.66
N THR A 30 -0.32 1.55 -1.57
CA THR A 30 -1.19 2.73 -1.61
C THR A 30 -1.80 2.71 -2.99
N LEU A 31 -2.98 2.10 -3.09
CA LEU A 31 -3.79 2.04 -4.29
C LEU A 31 -4.25 3.47 -4.50
N LEU A 32 -3.41 4.22 -5.22
CA LEU A 32 -3.73 5.56 -5.66
C LEU A 32 -5.06 5.47 -6.39
N ASN A 33 -6.03 6.28 -5.98
CA ASN A 33 -7.28 6.34 -6.70
C ASN A 33 -7.05 6.94 -8.10
N ALA A 34 -8.00 6.72 -9.02
CA ALA A 34 -7.88 7.20 -10.40
C ALA A 34 -7.52 8.70 -10.51
N ARG A 35 -8.00 9.55 -9.58
CA ARG A 35 -7.65 10.98 -9.55
C ARG A 35 -6.19 11.20 -9.17
N GLN A 36 -5.68 10.49 -8.18
CA GLN A 36 -4.28 10.56 -7.76
C GLN A 36 -3.35 10.01 -8.85
N LEU A 37 -3.73 8.91 -9.52
CA LEU A 37 -2.98 8.38 -10.67
C LEU A 37 -2.87 9.41 -11.80
N ARG A 38 -3.99 10.04 -12.18
CA ARG A 38 -3.99 11.11 -13.19
C ARG A 38 -3.13 12.31 -12.78
N ALA A 39 -3.20 12.73 -11.52
CA ALA A 39 -2.36 13.82 -11.02
C ALA A 39 -0.87 13.50 -11.08
N GLU A 40 -0.49 12.27 -10.73
CA GLU A 40 0.92 11.83 -10.79
C GLU A 40 1.42 11.69 -12.23
N ILE A 41 0.59 11.18 -13.15
CA ILE A 41 0.89 11.15 -14.59
C ILE A 41 1.14 12.56 -15.12
N ALA A 42 0.30 13.53 -14.74
CA ALA A 42 0.47 14.93 -15.14
C ALA A 42 1.79 15.51 -14.61
N ARG A 43 2.11 15.27 -13.33
CA ARG A 43 3.38 15.70 -12.71
C ARG A 43 4.59 15.13 -13.44
N LEU A 44 4.61 13.83 -13.73
CA LEU A 44 5.70 13.20 -14.48
C LEU A 44 5.81 13.73 -15.90
N THR A 45 4.68 14.04 -16.54
CA THR A 45 4.66 14.64 -17.89
C THR A 45 5.30 16.03 -17.88
N THR A 46 4.97 16.87 -16.89
CA THR A 46 5.61 18.17 -16.71
C THR A 46 7.11 18.02 -16.42
N ALA A 47 7.49 17.13 -15.51
CA ALA A 47 8.90 16.90 -15.16
C ALA A 47 9.72 16.42 -16.37
N LEU A 48 9.17 15.53 -17.19
CA LEU A 48 9.79 15.10 -18.45
C LEU A 48 9.97 16.25 -19.44
N HIS A 49 8.96 17.12 -19.56
CA HIS A 49 9.03 18.28 -20.43
C HIS A 49 10.07 19.29 -19.95
N GLU A 50 10.14 19.55 -18.64
CA GLU A 50 11.13 20.44 -18.04
C GLU A 50 12.55 19.89 -18.23
N GLU A 51 12.77 18.59 -17.98
CA GLU A 51 14.06 17.94 -18.19
C GLU A 51 14.50 17.99 -19.66
N ALA A 52 13.58 17.75 -20.60
CA ALA A 52 13.86 17.81 -22.04
C ALA A 52 14.30 19.20 -22.53
N ARG A 53 13.95 20.27 -21.81
CA ARG A 53 14.33 21.65 -22.15
C ARG A 53 15.68 22.06 -21.58
N LYS A 54 16.27 21.25 -20.70
CA LYS A 54 17.61 21.53 -20.18
C LYS A 54 18.64 21.41 -21.31
N PRO A 55 19.72 22.22 -21.28
CA PRO A 55 20.78 22.15 -22.29
C PRO A 55 21.49 20.79 -22.29
N THR A 56 21.54 20.12 -21.14
CA THR A 56 22.09 18.77 -20.96
C THR A 56 21.06 17.89 -20.24
N PRO A 57 20.08 17.33 -20.98
CA PRO A 57 19.01 16.53 -20.38
C PRO A 57 19.54 15.19 -19.88
N ASP A 58 19.15 14.77 -18.67
CA ASP A 58 19.48 13.45 -18.14
C ASP A 58 18.60 12.38 -18.80
N ARG A 59 19.16 11.73 -19.83
CA ARG A 59 18.49 10.68 -20.58
C ARG A 59 18.11 9.46 -19.72
N GLY A 60 18.88 9.15 -18.67
CA GLY A 60 18.61 8.02 -17.79
C GLY A 60 17.40 8.30 -16.90
N LEU A 61 17.39 9.48 -16.30
CA LEU A 61 16.28 9.97 -15.48
C LEU A 61 14.99 10.16 -16.30
N MET A 62 15.10 10.70 -17.51
CA MET A 62 13.96 10.78 -18.44
C MET A 62 13.38 9.39 -18.75
N ARG A 63 14.21 8.39 -19.06
CA ARG A 63 13.73 7.01 -19.30
C ARG A 63 13.04 6.43 -18.07
N LEU A 64 13.59 6.65 -16.88
CA LEU A 64 12.99 6.18 -15.64
C LEU A 64 11.59 6.79 -15.40
N TRP A 65 11.46 8.10 -15.58
CA TRP A 65 10.18 8.79 -15.44
C TRP A 65 9.17 8.37 -16.51
N ASP A 66 9.63 8.12 -17.73
CA ASP A 66 8.76 7.65 -18.81
C ASP A 66 8.22 6.25 -18.50
N LEU A 67 9.07 5.31 -18.08
CA LEU A 67 8.65 3.97 -17.64
C LEU A 67 7.66 4.03 -16.46
N ARG A 68 7.92 4.89 -15.48
CA ARG A 68 7.01 5.11 -14.36
C ARG A 68 5.66 5.65 -14.84
N ARG A 69 5.66 6.57 -15.78
CA ARG A 69 4.43 7.15 -16.37
C ARG A 69 3.60 6.07 -17.07
N GLU A 70 4.22 5.21 -17.88
CA GLU A 70 3.50 4.13 -18.56
C GLU A 70 2.88 3.14 -17.56
N ARG A 71 3.61 2.74 -16.51
CA ARG A 71 3.06 1.89 -15.44
C ARG A 71 1.84 2.51 -14.75
N LEU A 72 1.85 3.82 -14.52
CA LEU A 72 0.72 4.52 -13.91
C LEU A 72 -0.50 4.59 -14.86
N LYS A 73 -0.28 4.73 -16.17
CA LYS A 73 -1.35 4.67 -17.16
C LYS A 73 -2.00 3.28 -17.19
N GLU A 74 -1.20 2.21 -17.13
CA GLU A 74 -1.71 0.83 -17.05
C GLU A 74 -2.55 0.60 -15.78
N GLN A 75 -2.10 1.13 -14.64
CA GLN A 75 -2.87 1.08 -13.39
C GLN A 75 -4.20 1.84 -13.50
N LEU A 76 -4.18 3.03 -14.12
CA LEU A 76 -5.39 3.82 -14.34
C LEU A 76 -6.38 3.07 -15.25
N TRP A 77 -5.89 2.51 -16.35
CA TRP A 77 -6.69 1.71 -17.29
C TRP A 77 -7.33 0.51 -16.59
N SER A 78 -6.56 -0.19 -15.76
CA SER A 78 -7.05 -1.34 -14.99
C SER A 78 -8.14 -0.93 -13.99
N GLN A 79 -7.98 0.21 -13.30
CA GLN A 79 -8.99 0.73 -12.39
C GLN A 79 -10.28 1.14 -13.11
N GLU A 80 -10.16 1.84 -14.23
CA GLU A 80 -11.32 2.26 -15.04
C GLU A 80 -12.09 1.05 -15.57
N THR A 81 -11.38 0.05 -16.11
CA THR A 81 -11.98 -1.18 -16.62
C THR A 81 -12.68 -1.98 -15.52
N ASN A 82 -12.07 -2.11 -14.34
CA ASN A 82 -12.67 -2.79 -13.20
C ASN A 82 -13.91 -2.05 -12.68
N ALA A 83 -13.87 -0.72 -12.61
CA ALA A 83 -15.01 0.10 -12.21
C ALA A 83 -16.16 -0.01 -13.23
N THR A 84 -15.85 -0.02 -14.53
CA THR A 84 -16.85 -0.28 -15.57
C THR A 84 -17.43 -1.68 -15.42
N ALA A 85 -16.61 -2.72 -15.32
CA ALA A 85 -17.07 -4.11 -15.17
C ALA A 85 -17.98 -4.31 -13.95
N ALA A 86 -17.67 -3.66 -12.81
CA ALA A 86 -18.50 -3.70 -11.61
C ALA A 86 -19.87 -3.04 -11.79
N ARG A 87 -20.02 -2.08 -12.71
CA ARG A 87 -21.28 -1.38 -12.97
C ARG A 87 -22.25 -2.19 -13.84
N TRP A 88 -21.74 -3.10 -14.67
CA TRP A 88 -22.55 -3.93 -15.57
C TRP A 88 -22.92 -5.29 -14.99
N ARG A 89 -22.54 -5.56 -13.73
CA ARG A 89 -22.80 -6.81 -13.01
C ARG A 89 -23.93 -6.62 -12.00
#